data_AF-A0A7R9ZNH5-F1
#
_entry.id   AF-A0A7R9ZNH5-F1
#
_cell.length_a   1.000
_cell.length_b   1.000
_cell.length_c   1.000
_cell.angle_alpha   90.00
_cell.angle_beta   90.00
_cell.angle_gamma   90.00
#
_symmetry.space_group_name_H-M   'P 1'
#
loop_
_entity.id
_entity.type
_entity.pdbx_description
1 polymer ?
#
loop_
_entity_poly.entity_id
_entity_poly.type
_entity_poly.pdbx_seq_one_letter_code
_entity_poly.pdbx_strand_id
1 'polypeptide(L)'
;QYKILTRGAGKYPPAEKTPCNCHYEGKLLNGEVFDSSYERGEPTMFSPVQVIQGWREAMPMMVEGDKWELYIPSELAYGAEGAGDSIRPGDVLIFQMELLEILEGERVLAMKCDAKSKEDCNEREIKYIDKVAGWEATKVASEVERLAKMQSKSMKEELKEWITRRSKILAQLDGAPDDAKEL
;
A
#
# COMPACT_ATOMS: atom_id res chain seq x y z
N GLN A 1 2.74 -5.80 12.61
CA GLN A 1 1.28 -5.56 12.79
C GLN A 1 1.00 -4.08 12.60
N TYR A 2 -0.23 -3.67 12.29
CA TYR A 2 -0.57 -2.25 12.20
C TYR A 2 -1.98 -1.97 12.72
N LYS A 3 -2.23 -0.70 13.03
CA LYS A 3 -3.55 -0.16 13.39
C LYS A 3 -3.76 1.13 12.60
N ILE A 4 -4.88 1.21 11.88
CA ILE A 4 -5.28 2.45 11.22
C ILE A 4 -5.82 3.41 12.29
N LEU A 5 -5.17 4.56 12.47
CA LEU A 5 -5.61 5.62 13.37
C LEU A 5 -6.53 6.60 12.64
N THR A 6 -6.16 6.99 11.42
CA THR A 6 -6.95 7.85 10.53
C THR A 6 -6.91 7.27 9.12
N ARG A 7 -8.08 7.24 8.46
CA ARG A 7 -8.18 6.92 7.03
C ARG A 7 -8.09 8.18 6.19
N GLY A 8 -7.09 8.24 5.33
CA GLY A 8 -6.88 9.30 4.35
C GLY A 8 -7.87 9.23 3.19
N ALA A 9 -8.01 10.36 2.50
CA ALA A 9 -8.86 10.49 1.31
C ALA A 9 -8.10 10.25 -0.01
N GLY A 10 -6.78 10.04 0.07
CA GLY A 10 -5.94 9.75 -1.09
C GLY A 10 -6.40 8.51 -1.86
N LYS A 11 -6.12 8.49 -3.16
CA LYS A 11 -6.54 7.40 -4.07
C LYS A 11 -5.41 6.45 -4.44
N TYR A 12 -4.17 6.92 -4.32
CA TYR A 12 -2.98 6.24 -4.79
C TYR A 12 -2.01 6.09 -3.62
N PRO A 13 -1.48 4.89 -3.38
CA PRO A 13 -0.32 4.68 -2.55
C PRO A 13 0.95 5.05 -3.31
N PRO A 14 2.06 5.28 -2.60
CA PRO A 14 3.34 5.50 -3.24
C PRO A 14 3.86 4.21 -3.88
N ALA A 15 4.44 4.34 -5.08
CA ALA A 15 5.29 3.30 -5.63
C ALA A 15 6.62 3.24 -4.86
N GLU A 16 7.37 2.16 -5.04
CA GLU A 16 8.58 1.86 -4.27
C GLU A 16 9.62 3.00 -4.23
N LYS A 17 9.76 3.73 -5.34
CA LYS A 17 10.74 4.82 -5.50
C LYS A 17 10.14 6.22 -5.38
N THR A 18 8.83 6.32 -5.13
CA THR A 18 8.12 7.61 -5.10
C THR A 18 8.35 8.28 -3.74
N PRO A 19 8.94 9.50 -3.71
CA PRO A 19 9.15 10.23 -2.46
C PRO A 19 7.82 10.67 -1.84
N CYS A 20 7.76 10.65 -0.51
CA CYS A 20 6.59 10.97 0.28
C CYS A 20 7.00 11.90 1.43
N ASN A 21 6.22 12.95 1.66
CA ASN A 21 6.34 13.73 2.88
C ASN A 21 5.56 13.03 3.99
N CYS A 22 6.25 12.65 5.06
CA CYS A 22 5.65 11.97 6.18
C CYS A 22 5.95 12.71 7.48
N HIS A 23 4.95 12.74 8.35
CA HIS A 23 5.21 12.90 9.78
C HIS A 23 5.28 11.54 10.44
N TYR A 24 6.17 11.39 11.40
CA TYR A 24 6.31 10.18 12.21
C TYR A 24 6.87 10.45 13.61
N GLU A 25 6.62 9.47 14.48
CA GLU A 25 7.25 9.30 15.79
C GLU A 25 7.56 7.80 15.98
N GLY A 26 8.82 7.49 16.27
CA GLY A 26 9.31 6.16 16.58
C GLY A 26 9.62 6.03 18.07
N LYS A 27 9.08 4.98 18.69
CA LYS A 27 9.28 4.67 20.11
C LYS A 27 9.56 3.18 20.34
N LEU A 28 10.26 2.88 21.42
CA LEU A 28 10.47 1.52 21.92
C LEU A 28 9.24 1.03 22.69
N LEU A 29 9.17 -0.27 22.99
CA LEU A 29 8.06 -0.86 23.78
C LEU A 29 7.92 -0.25 25.19
N ASN A 30 9.01 0.28 25.76
CA ASN A 30 9.00 0.96 27.05
C ASN A 30 8.42 2.39 26.98
N GLY A 31 8.06 2.88 25.78
CA GLY A 31 7.53 4.22 25.53
C GLY A 31 8.58 5.29 25.27
N GLU A 32 9.87 4.96 25.31
CA GLU A 32 10.95 5.89 24.98
C GLU A 32 10.92 6.23 23.50
N VAL A 33 10.77 7.53 23.19
CA VAL A 33 10.85 8.05 21.82
C VAL A 33 12.32 8.16 21.44
N PHE A 34 12.71 7.53 20.33
CA PHE A 34 14.08 7.59 19.81
C PHE A 34 14.21 8.53 18.61
N ASP A 35 13.11 8.82 17.91
CA ASP A 35 13.10 9.72 16.77
C ASP A 35 11.69 10.26 16.51
N SER A 36 11.55 11.57 16.28
CA SER A 36 10.27 12.22 16.00
C SER A 36 10.42 13.42 15.08
N SER A 37 9.72 13.38 13.94
CA SER A 37 9.59 14.55 13.06
C SER A 37 8.71 15.65 13.67
N TYR A 38 7.78 15.29 14.57
CA TYR A 38 6.93 16.26 15.25
C TYR A 38 7.76 17.13 16.21
N GLU A 39 8.72 16.52 16.93
CA GLU A 39 9.65 17.26 17.78
C GLU A 39 10.56 18.19 16.99
N ARG A 40 10.92 17.81 15.75
CA ARG A 40 11.66 18.69 14.83
C ARG A 40 10.80 19.81 14.24
N GLY A 41 9.48 19.66 14.25
CA GLY A 41 8.54 20.65 13.74
C GLY A 41 8.39 20.66 12.21
N GLU A 42 8.99 19.71 11.50
CA GLU A 42 8.87 19.61 10.04
C GLU A 42 8.77 18.15 9.55
N PRO A 43 8.01 17.87 8.49
CA PRO A 43 7.96 16.54 7.88
C PRO A 43 9.33 16.08 7.37
N THR A 44 9.49 14.77 7.24
CA THR A 44 10.67 14.18 6.62
C THR A 44 10.26 13.46 5.34
N MET A 45 11.10 13.59 4.31
CA MET A 45 10.86 12.95 3.02
C MET A 45 11.46 11.54 3.01
N PHE A 46 10.64 10.55 2.67
CA PHE A 46 11.05 9.15 2.53
C PHE A 46 10.50 8.53 1.25
N SER A 47 11.19 7.53 0.71
CA SER A 47 10.60 6.59 -0.26
C SER A 47 10.62 5.17 0.33
N PRO A 48 9.69 4.28 -0.06
CA PRO A 48 9.63 2.91 0.48
C PRO A 48 10.96 2.13 0.36
N VAL A 49 11.75 2.37 -0.69
CA VAL A 49 13.06 1.71 -0.85
C VAL A 49 14.15 2.21 0.09
N GLN A 50 14.02 3.41 0.67
CA GLN A 50 15.04 4.05 1.52
C GLN A 50 14.86 3.82 3.01
N VAL A 51 13.77 3.16 3.41
CA VAL A 51 13.39 2.96 4.81
C VAL A 51 13.49 1.49 5.22
N ILE A 52 13.35 1.23 6.52
CA ILE A 52 13.33 -0.13 7.06
C ILE A 52 12.24 -0.98 6.42
N GLN A 53 12.44 -2.30 6.38
CA GLN A 53 11.57 -3.25 5.71
C GLN A 53 10.10 -3.13 6.16
N GLY A 54 9.83 -2.91 7.45
CA GLY A 54 8.47 -2.75 7.96
C GLY A 54 7.76 -1.50 7.42
N TRP A 55 8.49 -0.41 7.16
CA TRP A 55 7.92 0.77 6.47
C TRP A 55 7.75 0.50 4.98
N ARG A 56 8.71 -0.17 4.34
CA ARG A 56 8.63 -0.56 2.92
C ARG A 56 7.38 -1.39 2.63
N GLU A 57 7.00 -2.28 3.55
CA GLU A 57 5.76 -3.07 3.43
C GLU A 57 4.51 -2.25 3.74
N ALA A 58 4.57 -1.31 4.69
CA ALA A 58 3.42 -0.51 5.11
C ALA A 58 3.03 0.60 4.14
N MET A 59 4.01 1.37 3.65
CA MET A 59 3.77 2.56 2.82
C MET A 59 2.93 2.26 1.56
N PRO A 60 3.15 1.17 0.80
CA PRO A 60 2.34 0.83 -0.37
C PRO A 60 0.87 0.49 -0.07
N MET A 61 0.52 0.31 1.21
CA MET A 61 -0.88 0.11 1.65
C MET A 61 -1.56 1.42 2.07
N MET A 62 -0.79 2.49 2.26
CA MET A 62 -1.25 3.79 2.73
C MET A 62 -1.49 4.75 1.58
N VAL A 63 -2.44 5.66 1.75
CA VAL A 63 -2.73 6.78 0.83
C VAL A 63 -2.56 8.11 1.55
N GLU A 64 -2.48 9.21 0.80
CA GLU A 64 -2.42 10.56 1.37
C GLU A 64 -3.53 10.80 2.41
N GLY A 65 -3.12 11.30 3.57
CA GLY A 65 -3.93 11.53 4.77
C GLY A 65 -4.07 10.32 5.70
N ASP A 66 -3.55 9.14 5.34
CA ASP A 66 -3.56 7.99 6.26
C ASP A 66 -2.61 8.26 7.44
N LYS A 67 -3.08 7.91 8.65
CA LYS A 67 -2.26 7.88 9.86
C LYS A 67 -2.35 6.50 10.50
N TRP A 68 -1.24 5.80 10.59
CA TRP A 68 -1.18 4.41 11.04
C TRP A 68 -0.22 4.28 12.22
N GLU A 69 -0.50 3.35 13.12
CA GLU A 69 0.45 2.87 14.12
C GLU A 69 0.97 1.50 13.70
N LEU A 70 2.29 1.39 13.52
CA LEU A 70 3.00 0.19 13.07
C LEU A 70 3.73 -0.42 14.24
N TYR A 71 3.66 -1.75 14.35
CA TYR A 71 4.39 -2.55 15.33
C TYR A 71 5.34 -3.44 14.53
N ILE A 72 6.62 -3.10 14.56
CA ILE A 72 7.65 -3.62 13.66
C ILE A 72 8.63 -4.46 14.47
N PRO A 73 8.63 -5.80 14.31
CA PRO A 73 9.61 -6.65 14.97
C PRO A 73 11.02 -6.39 14.42
N SER A 74 12.05 -6.72 15.19
CA SER A 74 13.43 -6.36 14.87
C SER A 74 13.88 -6.81 13.48
N GLU A 75 13.42 -7.96 13.00
CA GLU A 75 13.78 -8.55 11.70
C GLU A 75 13.31 -7.68 10.52
N LEU A 76 12.28 -6.86 10.73
CA LEU A 76 11.77 -5.90 9.76
C LEU A 76 12.25 -4.46 10.05
N ALA A 77 13.14 -4.30 11.03
CA ALA A 77 13.72 -3.04 11.48
C ALA A 77 15.27 -3.12 11.43
N TYR A 78 15.93 -3.06 12.60
CA TYR A 78 17.40 -3.02 12.72
C TYR A 78 18.02 -4.33 13.23
N GLY A 79 17.22 -5.40 13.32
CA GLY A 79 17.68 -6.77 13.55
C GLY A 79 18.49 -6.97 14.84
N ALA A 80 19.45 -7.90 14.76
CA ALA A 80 20.36 -8.23 15.85
C ALA A 80 21.49 -7.19 16.05
N GLU A 81 21.61 -6.21 15.16
CA GLU A 81 22.62 -5.16 15.28
C GLU A 81 22.10 -3.96 16.10
N GLY A 82 20.80 -3.66 16.01
CA GLY A 82 20.26 -2.43 16.57
C GLY A 82 20.70 -1.20 15.76
N ALA A 83 20.48 0.00 16.30
CA ALA A 83 20.89 1.24 15.64
C ALA A 83 21.08 2.40 16.62
N GLY A 84 22.19 3.13 16.44
CA GLY A 84 22.55 4.26 17.28
C GLY A 84 22.67 3.87 18.76
N ASP A 85 22.40 4.81 19.65
CA ASP A 85 22.50 4.61 21.09
C ASP A 85 21.19 4.10 21.73
N SER A 86 20.05 4.32 21.06
CA SER A 86 18.72 4.03 21.62
C SER A 86 18.19 2.65 21.24
N ILE A 87 18.37 2.20 19.98
CA ILE A 87 17.74 0.97 19.49
C ILE A 87 18.69 -0.21 19.70
N ARG A 88 18.31 -1.14 20.57
CA ARG A 88 19.13 -2.30 20.93
C ARG A 88 18.88 -3.48 19.98
N PRO A 89 19.82 -4.44 19.92
CA PRO A 89 19.60 -5.74 19.29
C PRO A 89 18.28 -6.39 19.70
N GLY A 90 17.44 -6.74 18.71
CA GLY A 90 16.18 -7.44 18.95
C GLY A 90 15.01 -6.56 19.41
N ASP A 91 15.18 -5.23 19.46
CA ASP A 91 14.10 -4.34 19.86
C ASP A 91 12.94 -4.34 18.84
N VAL A 92 11.72 -4.38 19.37
CA VAL A 92 10.50 -4.12 18.61
C VAL A 92 10.24 -2.62 18.62
N LEU A 93 9.96 -2.05 17.45
CA LEU A 93 9.69 -0.63 17.28
C LEU A 93 8.21 -0.38 17.09
N ILE A 94 7.71 0.68 17.71
CA ILE A 94 6.37 1.21 17.45
C ILE A 94 6.53 2.54 16.72
N PHE A 95 5.92 2.66 15.55
CA PHE A 95 5.88 3.92 14.81
C PHE A 95 4.46 4.44 14.68
N GLN A 96 4.23 5.72 14.95
CA GLN A 96 3.09 6.42 14.39
C GLN A 96 3.55 7.13 13.12
N MET A 97 2.93 6.84 11.99
CA MET A 97 3.28 7.40 10.68
C MET A 97 2.05 8.04 10.05
N GLU A 98 2.23 9.25 9.54
CA GLU A 98 1.22 10.04 8.84
C GLU A 98 1.75 10.38 7.44
N LEU A 99 1.09 9.85 6.42
CA LEU A 99 1.45 10.08 5.03
C LEU A 99 0.76 11.35 4.55
N LEU A 100 1.49 12.46 4.49
CA LEU A 100 0.92 13.78 4.19
C LEU A 100 0.71 13.96 2.69
N GLU A 101 1.73 13.60 1.91
CA GLU A 101 1.79 13.87 0.49
C GLU A 101 2.67 12.84 -0.23
N ILE A 102 2.24 12.44 -1.42
CA ILE A 102 3.01 11.60 -2.35
C ILE A 102 3.49 12.50 -3.48
N LEU A 103 4.80 12.75 -3.52
CA LEU A 103 5.42 13.64 -4.47
C LEU A 103 5.44 13.04 -5.89
N GLU A 104 5.64 13.88 -6.90
CA GLU A 104 5.55 13.47 -8.31
C GLU A 104 6.45 12.26 -8.62
N GLY A 105 5.82 11.23 -9.19
CA GLY A 105 6.39 9.91 -9.46
C GLY A 105 5.30 8.97 -9.98
N GLU A 106 5.65 7.73 -10.29
CA GLU A 106 4.70 6.72 -10.75
C GLU A 106 3.61 6.48 -9.68
N ARG A 107 2.34 6.62 -10.07
CA ARG A 107 1.18 6.45 -9.19
C ARG A 107 0.53 5.11 -9.49
N VAL A 108 0.81 4.11 -8.67
CA VAL A 108 0.12 2.83 -8.76
C VAL A 108 -1.22 2.98 -8.06
N LEU A 109 -2.33 2.60 -8.70
CA LEU A 109 -3.64 2.59 -8.04
C LEU A 109 -3.63 1.58 -6.90
N ALA A 110 -3.99 2.04 -5.69
CA ALA A 110 -4.38 1.12 -4.64
C ALA A 110 -5.62 0.36 -5.12
N MET A 111 -5.47 -0.94 -5.27
CA MET A 111 -6.63 -1.80 -5.09
C MET A 111 -6.77 -2.04 -3.60
N LYS A 112 -7.61 -1.23 -2.96
CA LYS A 112 -8.09 -1.55 -1.61
C LYS A 112 -9.18 -2.62 -1.63
N CYS A 113 -9.85 -2.77 -2.77
CA CYS A 113 -10.95 -3.71 -2.95
C CYS A 113 -10.49 -5.18 -2.85
N ASP A 114 -10.97 -5.88 -1.83
CA ASP A 114 -11.00 -7.35 -1.77
C ASP A 114 -12.26 -7.82 -2.51
N ALA A 115 -12.10 -8.46 -3.66
CA ALA A 115 -13.19 -8.89 -4.50
C ALA A 115 -14.01 -10.05 -3.89
N LYS A 116 -13.46 -10.79 -2.93
CA LYS A 116 -14.13 -11.92 -2.27
C LYS A 116 -15.01 -11.42 -1.13
N SER A 117 -14.48 -10.56 -0.26
CA SER A 117 -15.21 -9.99 0.89
C SER A 117 -15.99 -8.71 0.55
N LYS A 118 -15.64 -8.05 -0.55
CA LYS A 118 -16.09 -6.71 -0.98
C LYS A 118 -15.67 -5.59 -0.04
N GLU A 119 -14.72 -5.85 0.87
CA GLU A 119 -14.16 -4.83 1.74
C GLU A 119 -13.35 -3.81 0.95
N ASP A 120 -13.47 -2.54 1.35
CA ASP A 120 -12.79 -1.39 0.74
C ASP A 120 -12.98 -1.24 -0.79
N CYS A 121 -14.07 -1.80 -1.33
CA CYS A 121 -14.51 -1.62 -2.72
C CYS A 121 -15.47 -0.42 -2.86
N ASN A 122 -15.36 0.33 -3.96
CA ASN A 122 -16.36 1.36 -4.32
C ASN A 122 -17.57 0.79 -5.08
N GLU A 123 -18.63 1.59 -5.25
CA GLU A 123 -19.87 1.15 -5.91
C GLU A 123 -19.66 0.54 -7.31
N ARG A 124 -18.71 1.08 -8.08
CA ARG A 124 -18.44 0.60 -9.44
C ARG A 124 -17.75 -0.76 -9.42
N GLU A 125 -16.88 -0.98 -8.44
CA GLU A 125 -16.19 -2.24 -8.20
C GLU A 125 -17.17 -3.29 -7.69
N ILE A 126 -18.01 -2.96 -6.72
CA ILE A 126 -19.04 -3.86 -6.19
C ILE A 126 -19.98 -4.31 -7.30
N LYS A 127 -20.51 -3.37 -8.10
CA LYS A 127 -21.37 -3.69 -9.27
C LYS A 127 -20.65 -4.60 -10.27
N TYR A 128 -19.34 -4.43 -10.44
CA TYR A 128 -18.56 -5.28 -11.32
C TYR A 128 -18.36 -6.68 -10.73
N ILE A 129 -18.00 -6.78 -9.45
CA ILE A 129 -17.86 -8.04 -8.70
C ILE A 129 -19.16 -8.83 -8.78
N ASP A 130 -20.30 -8.21 -8.46
CA ASP A 130 -21.62 -8.85 -8.52
C ASP A 130 -21.95 -9.35 -9.93
N LYS A 131 -21.57 -8.58 -10.95
CA LYS A 131 -21.77 -8.96 -12.34
C LYS A 131 -20.94 -10.19 -12.72
N VAL A 132 -19.72 -10.32 -12.21
CA VAL A 132 -18.78 -11.39 -12.60
C VAL A 132 -18.81 -12.60 -11.67
N ALA A 133 -19.37 -12.47 -10.46
CA ALA A 133 -19.47 -13.57 -9.49
C ALA A 133 -20.25 -14.78 -10.01
N GLY A 134 -21.15 -14.58 -10.98
CA GLY A 134 -21.89 -15.65 -11.66
C GLY A 134 -21.32 -16.05 -13.02
N TRP A 135 -20.08 -15.68 -13.35
CA TRP A 135 -19.48 -16.05 -14.63
C TRP A 135 -18.76 -17.40 -14.54
N GLU A 136 -18.87 -18.18 -15.61
CA GLU A 136 -18.05 -19.37 -15.83
C GLU A 136 -16.56 -19.00 -16.01
N ALA A 137 -15.65 -19.88 -15.59
CA ALA A 137 -14.20 -19.65 -15.67
C ALA A 137 -13.72 -19.30 -17.09
N THR A 138 -14.28 -19.92 -18.14
CA THR A 138 -13.94 -19.62 -19.53
C THR A 138 -14.31 -18.19 -19.94
N LYS A 139 -15.41 -17.67 -19.39
CA LYS A 139 -15.85 -16.29 -19.61
C LYS A 139 -14.95 -15.31 -18.86
N VAL A 140 -14.51 -15.65 -17.66
CA VAL A 140 -13.51 -14.87 -16.90
C VAL A 140 -12.20 -14.80 -17.67
N ALA A 141 -11.66 -15.94 -18.13
CA ALA A 141 -10.42 -16.01 -18.89
C ALA A 141 -10.46 -15.17 -20.18
N SER A 142 -11.55 -15.26 -20.96
CA SER A 142 -11.69 -14.46 -22.18
C SER A 142 -11.75 -12.95 -21.91
N GLU A 143 -12.33 -12.53 -20.78
CA GLU A 143 -12.37 -11.13 -20.38
C GLU A 143 -10.99 -10.64 -19.92
N VAL A 144 -10.23 -11.45 -19.19
CA VAL A 144 -8.83 -11.13 -18.81
C VAL A 144 -7.99 -10.89 -20.07
N GLU A 145 -8.06 -11.79 -21.05
CA GLU A 145 -7.33 -11.64 -22.32
C GLU A 145 -7.77 -10.36 -23.08
N ARG A 146 -9.08 -10.07 -23.08
CA ARG A 146 -9.62 -8.85 -23.69
C ARG A 146 -9.08 -7.58 -23.02
N LEU A 147 -9.01 -7.56 -21.68
CA LEU A 147 -8.48 -6.44 -20.91
C LEU A 147 -6.98 -6.24 -21.17
N ALA A 148 -6.19 -7.33 -21.21
CA ALA A 148 -4.77 -7.28 -21.54
C ALA A 148 -4.52 -6.67 -22.94
N LYS A 149 -5.31 -7.06 -23.95
CA LYS A 149 -5.27 -6.47 -25.30
C LYS A 149 -5.70 -4.99 -25.36
N MET A 150 -6.48 -4.52 -24.38
CA MET A 150 -6.84 -3.11 -24.31
C MET A 150 -5.72 -2.27 -23.68
N GLN A 151 -5.02 -2.79 -22.68
CA GLN A 151 -3.92 -2.07 -22.02
C GLN A 151 -2.77 -1.70 -22.97
N SER A 152 -2.54 -2.49 -24.03
CA SER A 152 -1.52 -2.21 -25.04
C SER A 152 -1.89 -1.08 -26.02
N LYS A 153 -3.09 -0.48 -25.91
CA LYS A 153 -3.55 0.62 -26.77
C LYS A 153 -3.39 1.97 -26.07
N SER A 154 -3.14 3.03 -26.85
CA SER A 154 -3.18 4.41 -26.36
C SER A 154 -4.61 4.79 -25.98
N MET A 155 -4.82 5.19 -24.72
CA MET A 155 -6.14 5.37 -24.11
C MET A 155 -6.14 6.48 -23.06
N LYS A 156 -7.34 7.01 -22.74
CA LYS A 156 -7.53 7.98 -21.64
C LYS A 156 -7.15 7.35 -20.30
N GLU A 157 -6.56 8.13 -19.41
CA GLU A 157 -6.02 7.66 -18.13
C GLU A 157 -7.08 6.98 -17.27
N GLU A 158 -8.24 7.61 -17.05
CA GLU A 158 -9.37 7.03 -16.31
C GLU A 158 -9.81 5.66 -16.83
N LEU A 159 -9.68 5.43 -18.15
CA LEU A 159 -10.05 4.16 -18.76
C LEU A 159 -8.96 3.10 -18.55
N LYS A 160 -7.67 3.49 -18.58
CA LYS A 160 -6.57 2.59 -18.19
C LYS A 160 -6.70 2.18 -16.73
N GLU A 161 -6.93 3.15 -15.84
CA GLU A 161 -7.15 2.93 -14.41
C GLU A 161 -8.26 1.91 -14.16
N TRP A 162 -9.39 2.09 -14.83
CA TRP A 162 -10.53 1.19 -14.73
C TRP A 162 -10.22 -0.23 -15.23
N ILE A 163 -9.51 -0.36 -16.35
CA ILE A 163 -9.12 -1.66 -16.90
C ILE A 163 -8.18 -2.40 -15.96
N THR A 164 -7.19 -1.70 -15.39
CA THR A 164 -6.26 -2.25 -14.41
C THR A 164 -7.00 -2.76 -13.17
N ARG A 165 -7.95 -1.98 -12.64
CA ARG A 165 -8.80 -2.41 -11.50
C ARG A 165 -9.61 -3.66 -11.82
N ARG A 166 -10.28 -3.69 -12.97
CA ARG A 166 -11.07 -4.85 -13.39
C ARG A 166 -10.23 -6.11 -13.55
N SER A 167 -9.04 -5.98 -14.14
CA SER A 167 -8.13 -7.11 -14.35
C SER A 167 -7.76 -7.75 -13.01
N LYS A 168 -7.36 -6.93 -12.04
CA LYS A 168 -7.02 -7.39 -10.68
C LYS A 168 -8.22 -7.97 -9.93
N ILE A 169 -9.44 -7.41 -10.07
CA ILE A 169 -10.67 -8.01 -9.50
C ILE A 169 -10.90 -9.42 -10.04
N LEU A 170 -10.77 -9.62 -11.37
CA LEU A 170 -10.93 -10.93 -11.98
C LEU A 170 -9.88 -11.93 -11.48
N ALA A 171 -8.62 -11.49 -11.34
CA ALA A 171 -7.54 -12.33 -10.83
C ALA A 171 -7.83 -12.85 -9.40
N GLN A 172 -8.41 -12.03 -8.53
CA GLN A 172 -8.79 -12.46 -7.17
C GLN A 172 -9.93 -13.50 -7.16
N LEU A 173 -10.81 -13.49 -8.16
CA LEU A 173 -11.97 -14.38 -8.24
C LEU A 173 -11.68 -15.71 -8.95
N ASP A 174 -10.72 -15.75 -9.88
CA ASP A 174 -10.39 -16.94 -10.68
C ASP A 174 -9.40 -17.90 -9.98
N GLY A 175 -8.83 -17.50 -8.83
CA GLY A 175 -7.81 -18.30 -8.13
C GLY A 175 -6.47 -18.39 -8.87
N ALA A 176 -6.20 -17.47 -9.81
CA ALA A 176 -4.92 -17.41 -10.51
C ALA A 176 -3.77 -17.12 -9.51
N PRO A 177 -2.62 -17.81 -9.64
CA PRO A 177 -1.50 -17.66 -8.71
C PRO A 177 -0.85 -16.27 -8.80
N ASP A 178 -0.20 -15.89 -7.70
CA ASP A 178 0.35 -14.57 -7.31
C ASP A 178 1.43 -13.98 -8.25
N ASP A 179 1.67 -14.58 -9.41
CA ASP A 179 2.77 -14.34 -10.34
C ASP A 179 2.68 -12.98 -11.06
N ALA A 180 1.56 -12.26 -10.91
CA ALA A 180 1.33 -10.94 -11.49
C ALA A 180 1.76 -9.78 -10.59
N LYS A 181 2.62 -10.01 -9.58
CA LYS A 181 3.05 -9.00 -8.60
C LYS A 181 4.32 -8.20 -8.93
N GLU A 182 5.02 -8.45 -10.03
CA GLU A 182 6.15 -7.60 -10.44
C GLU A 182 6.10 -7.24 -11.91
N LEU A 183 5.44 -6.11 -12.21
CA LEU A 183 5.77 -5.20 -13.32
C LEU A 183 5.43 -3.78 -12.89
#